data_AF-A0A1L1YPB9-F1
#
_entry.id   AF-A0A1L1YPB9-F1
#
_cell.length_a   1.000
_cell.length_b   1.000
_cell.length_c   1.000
_cell.angle_alpha   90.00
_cell.angle_beta   90.00
_cell.angle_gamma   90.00
#
_symmetry.space_group_name_H-M   'P 1'
#
loop_
_entity.id
_entity.type
_entity.pdbx_description
1 polymer ?
#
loop_
_entity_poly.entity_id
_entity_poly.type
_entity_poly.pdbx_seq_one_letter_code
_entity_poly.pdbx_strand_id
1 'polypeptide(L)'
;GMTAQIRGLTQASKNANDGVSLVQTAEGNLNTINDNLQRIRELAVQAANDTNGTNDRTAIQTEINRRVDEINRVAASANFNGKALLDGTVNATGFNIQVGAGTTSNDAISVGSSALINATTGGLGITTSNTDVSTAAGATALVAAIDTALQTINTAKANIGATLNRFQSTIDNLSNTINNLSSARS
;
A
#
# COMPACT_ATOMS: atom_id res chain seq x y z
N GLY A 1 -22.41 24.03 -21.73
CA GLY A 1 -23.00 23.32 -22.89
C GLY A 1 -22.49 21.88 -22.93
N MET A 2 -23.24 20.96 -23.56
CA MET A 2 -22.98 19.50 -23.52
C MET A 2 -21.54 19.12 -23.94
N THR A 3 -20.95 19.82 -24.91
CA THR A 3 -19.55 19.61 -25.32
C THR A 3 -18.54 19.83 -24.20
N ALA A 4 -18.75 20.85 -23.35
CA ALA A 4 -17.86 21.13 -22.22
C ALA A 4 -17.99 20.03 -21.15
N GLN A 5 -19.21 19.56 -20.89
CA GLN A 5 -19.48 18.49 -19.94
C GLN A 5 -18.88 17.16 -20.40
N ILE A 6 -19.04 16.78 -21.66
CA ILE A 6 -18.41 15.58 -22.24
C ILE A 6 -16.89 15.64 -22.07
N ARG A 7 -16.24 16.75 -22.44
CA ARG A 7 -14.79 16.91 -22.28
C ARG A 7 -14.35 16.81 -20.81
N GLY A 8 -15.09 17.43 -19.89
CA GLY A 8 -14.81 17.35 -18.46
C GLY A 8 -14.89 15.92 -17.93
N LEU A 9 -15.95 15.19 -18.27
CA LEU A 9 -16.13 13.80 -17.86
C LEU A 9 -15.11 12.86 -18.50
N THR A 10 -14.71 13.09 -19.76
CA THR A 10 -13.62 12.34 -20.40
C THR A 10 -12.30 12.54 -19.66
N GLN A 11 -11.99 13.77 -19.22
CA GLN A 11 -10.80 14.01 -18.42
C GLN A 11 -10.90 13.37 -17.02
N ALA A 12 -12.07 13.46 -16.39
CA ALA A 12 -12.34 12.79 -15.11
C ALA A 12 -12.12 11.28 -15.19
N SER A 13 -12.51 10.64 -16.29
CA SER A 13 -12.27 9.20 -16.52
C SER A 13 -10.76 8.89 -16.62
N LYS A 14 -9.98 9.73 -17.30
CA LYS A 14 -8.51 9.58 -17.34
C LYS A 14 -7.89 9.73 -15.95
N ASN A 15 -8.30 10.76 -15.20
CA ASN A 15 -7.83 10.96 -13.83
C ASN A 15 -8.18 9.76 -12.93
N ALA A 16 -9.37 9.17 -13.09
CA ALA A 16 -9.75 7.97 -12.34
C ALA A 16 -8.84 6.78 -12.69
N ASN A 17 -8.44 6.62 -13.96
CA ASN A 17 -7.45 5.60 -14.36
C ASN A 17 -6.05 5.89 -13.79
N ASP A 18 -5.65 7.16 -13.65
CA ASP A 18 -4.42 7.52 -12.93
C ASP A 18 -4.53 7.14 -11.45
N GLY A 19 -5.69 7.35 -10.83
CA GLY A 19 -6.00 6.90 -9.47
C GLY A 19 -5.88 5.39 -9.30
N VAL A 20 -6.39 4.60 -10.27
CA VAL A 20 -6.21 3.15 -10.32
C VAL A 20 -4.72 2.78 -10.39
N SER A 21 -3.97 3.42 -11.28
CA SER A 21 -2.53 3.15 -11.45
C SER A 21 -1.73 3.46 -10.19
N LEU A 22 -2.07 4.55 -9.50
CA LEU A 22 -1.47 4.94 -8.22
C LEU A 22 -1.69 3.86 -7.16
N VAL A 23 -2.93 3.40 -6.96
CA VAL A 23 -3.22 2.40 -5.92
C VAL A 23 -2.69 1.01 -6.27
N GLN A 24 -2.65 0.64 -7.55
CA GLN A 24 -1.99 -0.61 -8.00
C GLN A 24 -0.49 -0.58 -7.78
N THR A 25 0.15 0.58 -7.96
CA THR A 25 1.57 0.78 -7.63
C THR A 25 1.82 0.57 -6.14
N ALA A 26 0.96 1.14 -5.28
CA ALA A 26 1.04 0.93 -3.84
C ALA A 26 0.81 -0.55 -3.48
N GLU A 27 -0.21 -1.20 -4.03
CA GLU A 27 -0.54 -2.61 -3.78
C GLU A 27 0.60 -3.55 -4.16
N GLY A 28 1.22 -3.35 -5.32
CA GLY A 28 2.37 -4.15 -5.76
C GLY A 28 3.53 -4.09 -4.78
N ASN A 29 3.88 -2.89 -4.30
CA ASN A 29 4.93 -2.72 -3.31
C ASN A 29 4.55 -3.33 -1.94
N LEU A 30 3.28 -3.17 -1.51
CA LEU A 30 2.79 -3.80 -0.28
C LEU A 30 2.80 -5.33 -0.35
N ASN A 31 2.60 -5.93 -1.52
CA ASN A 31 2.75 -7.38 -1.71
C ASN A 31 4.20 -7.83 -1.48
N THR A 32 5.16 -7.14 -2.09
CA THR A 32 6.58 -7.44 -1.87
C THR A 32 7.00 -7.25 -0.40
N ILE A 33 6.47 -6.23 0.28
CA ILE A 33 6.70 -6.04 1.72
C ILE A 33 6.08 -7.20 2.52
N ASN A 34 4.85 -7.62 2.19
CA ASN A 34 4.20 -8.77 2.83
C ASN A 34 5.05 -10.04 2.70
N ASP A 35 5.56 -10.35 1.51
CA ASP A 35 6.39 -11.53 1.27
C ASP A 35 7.68 -11.51 2.11
N ASN A 36 8.33 -10.35 2.23
CA ASN A 36 9.50 -10.20 3.11
C ASN A 36 9.13 -10.38 4.59
N LEU A 37 7.99 -9.84 5.04
CA LEU A 37 7.50 -10.03 6.40
C LEU A 37 7.21 -11.50 6.70
N GLN A 38 6.54 -12.21 5.78
CA GLN A 38 6.31 -13.66 5.93
C GLN A 38 7.64 -14.42 6.04
N ARG A 39 8.63 -14.05 5.22
CA ARG A 39 9.96 -14.67 5.31
C ARG A 39 10.66 -14.38 6.63
N ILE A 40 10.58 -13.15 7.14
CA ILE A 40 11.11 -12.80 8.47
C ILE A 40 10.41 -13.62 9.55
N ARG A 41 9.09 -13.79 9.45
CA ARG A 41 8.30 -14.61 10.37
C ARG A 41 8.78 -16.05 10.41
N GLU A 42 8.98 -16.68 9.25
CA GLU A 42 9.52 -18.04 9.15
C GLU A 42 10.89 -18.17 9.81
N LEU A 43 11.77 -17.22 9.55
CA LEU A 43 13.12 -17.15 10.13
C LEU A 43 13.07 -16.96 11.65
N ALA A 44 12.17 -16.11 12.16
CA ALA A 44 11.97 -15.90 13.58
C ALA A 44 11.46 -17.18 14.27
N VAL A 45 10.49 -17.89 13.65
CA VAL A 45 10.04 -19.20 14.13
C VAL A 45 11.18 -20.21 14.14
N GLN A 46 12.02 -20.22 13.09
CA GLN A 46 13.20 -21.08 13.04
C GLN A 46 14.14 -20.76 14.21
N ALA A 47 14.50 -19.49 14.43
CA ALA A 47 15.41 -19.08 15.51
C ALA A 47 14.86 -19.32 16.92
N ALA A 48 13.53 -19.32 17.07
CA ALA A 48 12.86 -19.61 18.35
C ALA A 48 13.05 -21.05 18.82
N ASN A 49 13.45 -21.98 17.94
CA ASN A 49 13.73 -23.35 18.34
C ASN A 49 15.02 -23.41 19.19
N ASP A 50 14.95 -24.08 20.35
CA ASP A 50 16.05 -24.20 21.31
C ASP A 50 17.16 -25.16 20.85
N THR A 51 16.91 -25.96 19.81
CA THR A 51 17.94 -26.81 19.21
C THR A 51 18.94 -26.05 18.34
N ASN A 52 18.69 -24.77 18.04
CA ASN A 52 19.65 -23.96 17.29
C ASN A 52 20.83 -23.56 18.15
N GLY A 53 22.03 -23.69 17.58
CA GLY A 53 23.24 -23.10 18.16
C GLY A 53 23.31 -21.59 17.93
N THR A 54 24.26 -20.94 18.61
CA THR A 54 24.56 -19.51 18.42
C THR A 54 24.90 -19.16 16.97
N ASN A 55 25.61 -20.05 16.28
CA ASN A 55 25.98 -19.86 14.87
C ASN A 55 24.75 -19.87 13.95
N ASP A 56 23.78 -20.74 14.21
CA ASP A 56 22.55 -20.84 13.41
C ASP A 56 21.72 -19.56 13.57
N ARG A 57 21.54 -19.09 14.81
CA ARG A 57 20.83 -17.83 15.09
C ARG A 57 21.53 -16.62 14.47
N THR A 58 22.86 -16.61 14.42
CA THR A 58 23.63 -15.54 13.76
C THR A 58 23.39 -15.51 12.24
N ALA A 59 23.34 -16.68 11.60
CA ALA A 59 23.03 -16.78 10.17
C ALA A 59 21.59 -16.33 9.88
N ILE A 60 20.64 -16.76 10.72
CA ILE A 60 19.23 -16.34 10.63
C ILE A 60 19.08 -14.83 10.80
N GLN A 61 19.73 -14.24 11.81
CA GLN A 61 19.73 -12.80 12.04
C GLN A 61 20.23 -12.02 10.82
N THR A 62 21.29 -12.53 10.19
CA THR A 62 21.85 -11.90 8.98
C THR A 62 20.81 -11.87 7.85
N GLU A 63 20.05 -12.94 7.67
CA GLU A 63 18.99 -12.98 6.66
C GLU A 63 17.83 -12.06 7.03
N ILE A 64 17.40 -12.02 8.30
CA ILE A 64 16.37 -11.08 8.79
C ILE A 64 16.77 -9.64 8.49
N ASN A 65 18.02 -9.27 8.74
CA ASN A 65 18.51 -7.91 8.48
C ASN A 65 18.41 -7.55 7.00
N ARG A 66 18.77 -8.45 6.08
CA ARG A 66 18.62 -8.21 4.64
C ARG A 66 17.17 -7.99 4.22
N ARG A 67 16.24 -8.73 4.83
CA ARG A 67 14.81 -8.57 4.55
C ARG A 67 14.26 -7.26 5.12
N VAL A 68 14.72 -6.84 6.29
CA VAL A 68 14.43 -5.52 6.88
C VAL A 68 14.91 -4.40 5.97
N ASP A 69 16.14 -4.49 5.45
CA ASP A 69 16.68 -3.52 4.51
C ASP A 69 15.86 -3.48 3.22
N GLU A 70 15.46 -4.64 2.71
CA GLU A 70 14.63 -4.74 1.50
C GLU A 70 13.24 -4.14 1.70
N ILE A 71 12.60 -4.33 2.86
CA ILE A 71 11.32 -3.69 3.19
C ILE A 71 11.46 -2.17 3.14
N ASN A 72 12.50 -1.62 3.77
CA ASN A 72 12.73 -0.17 3.76
C ASN A 72 13.03 0.35 2.36
N ARG A 73 13.82 -0.39 1.55
CA ARG A 73 14.10 -0.04 0.17
C ARG A 73 12.82 -0.01 -0.68
N VAL A 74 11.97 -1.03 -0.57
CA VAL A 74 10.70 -1.13 -1.31
C VAL A 74 9.75 0.00 -0.91
N ALA A 75 9.55 0.21 0.40
CA ALA A 75 8.69 1.28 0.91
C ALA A 75 9.15 2.68 0.43
N ALA A 76 10.46 2.95 0.46
CA ALA A 76 11.02 4.21 -0.04
C ALA A 76 10.95 4.35 -1.57
N SER A 77 11.01 3.25 -2.32
CA SER A 77 10.92 3.27 -3.78
C SER A 77 9.49 3.35 -4.33
N ALA A 78 8.49 3.08 -3.48
CA ALA A 78 7.08 3.13 -3.86
C ALA A 78 6.67 4.56 -4.22
N ASN A 79 6.59 4.83 -5.53
CA ASN A 79 6.42 6.17 -6.06
C ASN A 79 5.47 6.18 -7.26
N PHE A 80 4.62 7.20 -7.34
CA PHE A 80 3.83 7.47 -8.52
C PHE A 80 4.00 8.93 -8.94
N ASN A 81 4.50 9.18 -10.16
CA ASN A 81 4.74 10.53 -10.69
C ASN A 81 5.51 11.46 -9.74
N GLY A 82 6.56 10.95 -9.09
CA GLY A 82 7.38 11.70 -8.16
C GLY A 82 6.79 11.85 -6.76
N LYS A 83 5.65 11.22 -6.46
CA LYS A 83 5.03 11.22 -5.13
C LYS A 83 5.28 9.91 -4.41
N ALA A 84 5.89 9.97 -3.22
CA ALA A 84 6.06 8.81 -2.36
C ALA A 84 4.70 8.31 -1.87
N LEU A 85 4.56 6.99 -1.78
CA LEU A 85 3.29 6.33 -1.46
C LEU A 85 3.30 5.63 -0.10
N LEU A 86 4.45 5.09 0.32
CA LEU A 86 4.51 4.16 1.46
C LEU A 86 5.56 4.53 2.52
N ASP A 87 6.12 5.74 2.47
CA ASP A 87 7.17 6.21 3.40
C ASP A 87 6.61 6.93 4.63
N GLY A 88 5.29 7.04 4.75
CA GLY A 88 4.61 7.75 5.83
C GLY A 88 4.43 9.25 5.63
N THR A 89 4.82 9.80 4.47
CA THR A 89 4.60 11.23 4.16
C THR A 89 3.15 11.52 3.75
N VAL A 90 2.39 10.50 3.33
CA VAL A 90 0.97 10.62 2.99
C VAL A 90 0.15 10.79 4.27
N ASN A 91 -0.65 11.87 4.34
CA ASN A 91 -1.53 12.14 5.47
C ASN A 91 -2.92 11.50 5.31
N ALA A 92 -3.81 11.74 6.28
CA ALA A 92 -5.15 11.13 6.30
C ALA A 92 -6.01 11.47 5.05
N THR A 93 -5.86 12.66 4.48
CA THR A 93 -6.60 13.07 3.27
C THR A 93 -5.90 12.60 1.98
N GLY A 94 -4.58 12.44 2.03
CA GLY A 94 -3.71 11.95 0.96
C GLY A 94 -3.92 12.63 -0.40
N PHE A 95 -4.00 11.81 -1.45
CA PHE A 95 -4.18 12.30 -2.82
C PHE A 95 -5.66 12.43 -3.16
N ASN A 96 -6.05 13.60 -3.68
CA ASN A 96 -7.40 13.83 -4.16
C ASN A 96 -7.46 13.66 -5.67
N ILE A 97 -8.14 12.63 -6.15
CA ILE A 97 -8.30 12.34 -7.57
C ILE A 97 -9.62 12.92 -8.05
N GLN A 98 -9.56 13.89 -8.97
CA GLN A 98 -10.75 14.51 -9.57
C GLN A 98 -11.41 13.56 -10.56
N VAL A 99 -12.56 13.01 -10.18
CA VAL A 99 -13.32 12.01 -10.93
C VAL A 99 -14.70 12.50 -11.39
N GLY A 100 -14.95 13.81 -11.32
CA GLY A 100 -16.13 14.44 -11.91
C GLY A 100 -15.79 15.75 -12.63
N ALA A 101 -16.81 16.36 -13.25
CA ALA A 101 -16.68 17.62 -13.95
C ALA A 101 -17.05 18.84 -13.09
N GLY A 102 -17.59 18.62 -11.89
CA GLY A 102 -17.94 19.64 -10.92
C GLY A 102 -16.83 19.88 -9.88
N THR A 103 -17.19 20.62 -8.83
CA THR A 103 -16.28 21.01 -7.73
C THR A 103 -16.77 20.51 -6.37
N THR A 104 -17.69 19.55 -6.35
CA THR A 104 -18.23 19.02 -5.10
C THR A 104 -17.35 17.91 -4.55
N SER A 105 -17.54 17.53 -3.28
CA SER A 105 -16.84 16.38 -2.69
C SER A 105 -17.12 15.06 -3.44
N ASN A 106 -18.26 14.97 -4.13
CA ASN A 106 -18.63 13.79 -4.92
C ASN A 106 -17.87 13.69 -6.25
N ASP A 107 -17.24 14.78 -6.68
CA ASP A 107 -16.41 14.82 -7.88
C ASP A 107 -14.95 14.37 -7.58
N ALA A 108 -14.68 13.87 -6.38
CA ALA A 108 -13.35 13.43 -6.00
C ALA A 108 -13.32 12.12 -5.19
N ILE A 109 -12.24 11.35 -5.38
CA ILE A 109 -11.91 10.19 -4.56
C ILE A 109 -10.57 10.45 -3.89
N SER A 110 -10.56 10.41 -2.57
CA SER A 110 -9.34 10.57 -1.78
C SER A 110 -8.69 9.22 -1.50
N VAL A 111 -7.36 9.16 -1.68
CA VAL A 111 -6.51 8.01 -1.34
C VAL A 111 -5.56 8.44 -0.23
N GLY A 112 -5.96 8.14 1.01
CA GLY A 112 -5.28 8.60 2.23
C GLY A 112 -4.35 7.57 2.86
N SER A 113 -3.80 7.94 4.02
CA SER A 113 -2.86 7.13 4.81
C SER A 113 -3.42 5.81 5.34
N SER A 114 -4.74 5.54 5.21
CA SER A 114 -5.33 4.23 5.51
C SER A 114 -5.04 3.18 4.43
N ALA A 115 -4.83 3.61 3.18
CA ALA A 115 -4.41 2.78 2.06
C ALA A 115 -2.90 2.93 1.79
N LEU A 116 -2.39 4.15 1.95
CA LEU A 116 -1.01 4.56 1.69
C LEU A 116 -0.27 4.74 3.02
N ILE A 117 -0.14 3.64 3.76
CA ILE A 117 0.43 3.62 5.11
C ILE A 117 1.94 3.94 5.10
N ASN A 118 2.51 4.22 6.28
CA ASN A 118 3.95 4.11 6.46
C ASN A 118 4.36 2.63 6.53
N ALA A 119 4.83 2.07 5.42
CA ALA A 119 5.24 0.67 5.32
C ALA A 119 6.75 0.45 5.55
N THR A 120 7.48 1.49 5.97
CA THR A 120 8.86 1.30 6.48
C THR A 120 8.85 0.42 7.72
N THR A 121 9.97 -0.22 8.05
CA THR A 121 10.03 -1.06 9.25
C THR A 121 9.70 -0.26 10.52
N GLY A 122 10.16 0.99 10.62
CA GLY A 122 9.78 1.89 11.71
C GLY A 122 8.28 2.19 11.76
N GLY A 123 7.65 2.42 10.61
CA GLY A 123 6.19 2.61 10.51
C GLY A 123 5.38 1.37 10.89
N LEU A 124 5.94 0.19 10.66
CA LEU A 124 5.37 -1.10 11.01
C LEU A 124 5.72 -1.57 12.43
N GLY A 125 6.47 -0.77 13.21
CA GLY A 125 6.90 -1.11 14.57
C GLY A 125 8.02 -2.16 14.65
N ILE A 126 8.69 -2.44 13.54
CA ILE A 126 9.84 -3.35 13.44
C ILE A 126 11.11 -2.51 13.62
N THR A 127 11.81 -2.75 14.73
CA THR A 127 12.97 -1.94 15.15
C THR A 127 14.09 -2.84 15.64
N THR A 128 15.29 -2.29 15.79
CA THR A 128 16.45 -3.04 16.27
C THR A 128 16.24 -3.66 17.66
N SER A 129 15.30 -3.16 18.47
CA SER A 129 15.00 -3.72 19.79
C SER A 129 14.15 -4.99 19.75
N ASN A 130 13.42 -5.24 18.65
CA ASN A 130 12.55 -6.41 18.49
C ASN A 130 12.91 -7.31 17.31
N THR A 131 13.98 -7.00 16.58
CA THR A 131 14.53 -7.86 15.51
C THR A 131 15.70 -8.74 15.94
N ASP A 132 16.14 -8.67 17.20
CA ASP A 132 17.22 -9.52 17.73
C ASP A 132 16.71 -10.94 18.04
N VAL A 133 17.20 -11.92 17.29
CA VAL A 133 16.86 -13.34 17.41
C VAL A 133 18.00 -14.18 18.00
N SER A 134 18.98 -13.57 18.67
CA SER A 134 20.07 -14.27 19.37
C SER A 134 19.56 -15.20 20.48
N THR A 135 18.37 -14.93 21.00
CA THR A 135 17.68 -15.74 22.01
C THR A 135 16.33 -16.25 21.50
N ALA A 136 15.86 -17.39 22.03
CA ALA A 136 14.52 -17.91 21.71
C ALA A 136 13.40 -16.92 22.08
N ALA A 137 13.58 -16.22 23.20
CA ALA A 137 12.65 -15.18 23.65
C ALA A 137 12.60 -13.99 22.68
N GLY A 138 13.75 -13.51 22.22
CA GLY A 138 13.83 -12.44 21.21
C GLY A 138 13.19 -12.86 19.88
N ALA A 139 13.46 -14.09 19.44
CA ALA A 139 12.83 -14.66 18.25
C ALA A 139 11.30 -14.75 18.36
N THR A 140 10.78 -15.16 19.52
CA THR A 140 9.33 -15.21 19.78
C THR A 140 8.70 -13.81 19.80
N ALA A 141 9.39 -12.82 20.39
CA ALA A 141 8.96 -11.43 20.37
C ALA A 141 8.90 -10.87 18.94
N LEU A 142 9.86 -11.23 18.09
CA LEU A 142 9.85 -10.85 16.67
C LEU A 142 8.64 -11.45 15.93
N VAL A 143 8.26 -12.71 16.19
CA VAL A 143 7.05 -13.31 15.58
C VAL A 143 5.81 -12.45 15.86
N ALA A 144 5.62 -12.03 17.12
CA ALA A 144 4.47 -11.21 17.50
C ALA A 144 4.49 -9.81 16.85
N ALA A 145 5.68 -9.19 16.74
CA ALA A 145 5.84 -7.92 16.04
C ALA A 145 5.50 -8.04 14.54
N ILE A 146 5.95 -9.12 13.89
CA ILE A 146 5.68 -9.38 12.48
C ILE A 146 4.20 -9.69 12.24
N ASP A 147 3.54 -10.44 13.13
CA ASP A 147 2.09 -10.70 13.03
C ASP A 147 1.28 -9.39 13.07
N THR A 148 1.71 -8.44 13.92
CA THR A 148 1.10 -7.10 13.98
C THR A 148 1.34 -6.32 12.68
N ALA A 149 2.58 -6.31 12.18
CA ALA A 149 2.92 -5.65 10.92
C ALA A 149 2.13 -6.23 9.73
N LEU A 150 1.99 -7.56 9.65
CA LEU A 150 1.21 -8.25 8.64
C LEU A 150 -0.28 -7.86 8.70
N GLN A 151 -0.84 -7.71 9.91
CA GLN A 151 -2.20 -7.22 10.08
C GLN A 151 -2.36 -5.80 9.53
N THR A 152 -1.43 -4.90 9.83
CA THR A 152 -1.42 -3.53 9.28
C THR A 152 -1.37 -3.53 7.75
N ILE A 153 -0.50 -4.34 7.13
CA ILE A 153 -0.41 -4.48 5.67
C ILE A 153 -1.72 -5.01 5.08
N ASN A 154 -2.34 -6.01 5.70
CA ASN A 154 -3.59 -6.59 5.23
C ASN A 154 -4.74 -5.57 5.30
N THR A 155 -4.81 -4.76 6.35
CA THR A 155 -5.78 -3.65 6.45
C THR A 155 -5.55 -2.62 5.34
N ALA A 156 -4.30 -2.24 5.08
CA ALA A 156 -3.98 -1.30 4.00
C ALA A 156 -4.41 -1.85 2.63
N LYS A 157 -4.13 -3.13 2.34
CA LYS A 157 -4.56 -3.80 1.11
C LYS A 157 -6.08 -3.87 0.97
N ALA A 158 -6.80 -4.12 2.06
CA ALA A 158 -8.27 -4.08 2.05
C ALA A 158 -8.80 -2.68 1.70
N ASN A 159 -8.19 -1.62 2.25
CA ASN A 159 -8.54 -0.23 1.92
C ASN A 159 -8.20 0.12 0.46
N ILE A 160 -7.10 -0.39 -0.09
CA ILE A 160 -6.78 -0.28 -1.52
C ILE A 160 -7.85 -0.98 -2.36
N GLY A 161 -8.23 -2.21 -2.05
CA GLY A 161 -9.28 -2.94 -2.77
C GLY A 161 -10.62 -2.21 -2.78
N ALA A 162 -11.02 -1.63 -1.64
CA ALA A 162 -12.22 -0.79 -1.56
C ALA A 162 -12.10 0.47 -2.45
N THR A 163 -10.92 1.09 -2.48
CA THR A 163 -10.65 2.27 -3.32
C THR A 163 -10.66 1.93 -4.81
N LEU A 164 -10.09 0.79 -5.21
CA LEU A 164 -10.14 0.26 -6.57
C LEU A 164 -11.58 0.05 -7.05
N ASN A 165 -12.42 -0.58 -6.22
CA ASN A 165 -13.84 -0.79 -6.54
C ASN A 165 -14.58 0.53 -6.76
N ARG A 166 -14.25 1.56 -5.96
CA ARG A 166 -14.80 2.91 -6.14
C ARG A 166 -14.35 3.52 -7.46
N PHE A 167 -13.06 3.46 -7.80
CA PHE A 167 -12.58 3.98 -9.08
C PHE A 167 -13.23 3.27 -10.27
N GLN A 168 -13.31 1.93 -10.26
CA GLN A 168 -13.95 1.16 -11.34
C GLN A 168 -15.41 1.56 -11.52
N SER A 169 -16.17 1.61 -10.41
CA SER A 169 -17.58 2.04 -10.44
C SER A 169 -17.73 3.47 -10.99
N THR A 170 -16.83 4.38 -10.62
CA THR A 170 -16.85 5.75 -11.15
C THR A 170 -16.54 5.79 -12.63
N ILE A 171 -15.53 5.04 -13.11
CA ILE A 171 -15.17 4.96 -14.53
C ILE A 171 -16.36 4.45 -15.37
N ASP A 172 -17.07 3.43 -14.89
CA ASP A 172 -18.24 2.88 -15.58
C ASP A 172 -19.39 3.91 -15.64
N ASN A 173 -19.67 4.60 -14.53
CA ASN A 173 -20.67 5.67 -14.48
C ASN A 173 -20.33 6.85 -15.41
N LEU A 174 -19.06 7.26 -15.43
CA LEU A 174 -18.58 8.33 -16.31
C LEU A 174 -18.76 7.92 -17.78
N SER A 175 -18.40 6.69 -18.14
CA SER A 175 -18.54 6.16 -19.50
C SER A 175 -20.00 6.16 -19.96
N ASN A 176 -20.92 5.70 -19.11
CA ASN A 176 -22.36 5.74 -19.40
C ASN A 176 -22.87 7.18 -19.58
N THR A 177 -22.45 8.10 -18.71
CA THR A 177 -22.86 9.51 -18.78
C THR A 177 -22.34 10.19 -20.05
N ILE A 178 -21.09 9.92 -20.43
CA ILE A 178 -20.47 10.42 -21.66
C ILE A 178 -21.23 9.91 -22.89
N ASN A 179 -21.59 8.61 -22.93
CA ASN A 179 -22.35 8.03 -24.03
C ASN A 179 -23.74 8.67 -24.15
N ASN A 180 -24.48 8.81 -23.06
CA ASN A 180 -25.80 9.44 -23.06
C ASN A 180 -25.75 10.91 -23.52
N LEU A 181 -24.78 11.69 -23.04
CA LEU A 181 -24.60 13.08 -23.48
C LEU A 181 -24.16 13.18 -24.94
N SER A 182 -23.37 12.21 -25.42
CA SER A 182 -22.95 12.16 -26.82
C SER A 182 -24.12 11.88 -27.74
N SER A 183 -25.01 10.96 -27.35
CA SER A 183 -26.26 10.66 -28.06
C SER A 183 -27.28 11.79 -28.00
N ALA A 184 -27.37 12.51 -26.88
CA ALA A 184 -28.28 13.66 -26.76
C ALA A 184 -27.80 14.89 -27.56
N ARG A 185 -26.50 14.94 -27.91
CA ARG A 185 -25.90 15.99 -28.73
C ARG A 185 -26.00 15.71 -30.23
N SER A 186 -26.01 14.43 -30.63
CA SER A 186 -26.11 13.99 -32.03
C SER A 186 -27.52 14.18 -32.58
#